data_AF-A0A259IAS7-F1
#
_entry.id   AF-A0A259IAS7-F1
#
_cell.length_a   1.000
_cell.length_b   1.000
_cell.length_c   1.000
_cell.angle_alpha   90.00
_cell.angle_beta   90.00
_cell.angle_gamma   90.00
#
_symmetry.space_group_name_H-M   'P 1'
#
loop_
_entity.id
_entity.type
_entity.pdbx_description
1 polymer ?
#
loop_
_entity_poly.entity_id
_entity_poly.type
_entity_poly.pdbx_seq_one_letter_code
_entity_poly.pdbx_strand_id
1 'polypeptide(L)'
;EKLNAPELRMGYGLSLDVARQWGLYISTSRGLTSIGIEEPALFSEPAVYIVRPDTSLYYGAVQTMPFARPNFTDLLGAIDFALAKDYPARGEYTGSL
;
A
#
# COMPACT_ATOMS: atom_id res chain seq x y z
N GLU A 1 12.40 -11.08 -14.24
CA GLU A 1 12.04 -12.18 -15.16
C GLU A 1 10.64 -12.75 -14.89
N LYS A 2 10.36 -13.36 -13.72
CA LYS A 2 9.04 -13.97 -13.42
C LYS A 2 7.82 -13.04 -13.50
N LEU A 3 7.98 -11.75 -13.18
CA LEU A 3 6.89 -10.75 -13.22
C LEU A 3 6.62 -10.16 -14.61
N ASN A 4 7.54 -10.34 -15.57
CA ASN A 4 7.49 -9.75 -16.91
C ASN A 4 7.11 -8.24 -16.96
N ALA A 5 7.52 -7.47 -15.95
CA ALA A 5 7.23 -6.04 -15.83
C ALA A 5 8.55 -5.27 -15.62
N PRO A 6 9.35 -5.04 -16.68
CA PRO A 6 10.68 -4.46 -16.55
C PRO A 6 10.67 -3.00 -16.07
N GLU A 7 9.57 -2.28 -16.29
CA GLU A 7 9.41 -0.88 -15.87
C GLU A 7 8.98 -0.73 -14.40
N LEU A 8 8.52 -1.84 -13.78
CA LEU A 8 8.11 -1.83 -12.39
C LEU A 8 9.35 -1.80 -11.48
N ARG A 9 9.57 -0.66 -10.83
CA ARG A 9 10.60 -0.54 -9.79
C ARG A 9 10.20 -1.32 -8.55
N MET A 10 11.01 -2.31 -8.20
CA MET A 10 10.82 -3.14 -7.01
C MET A 10 11.74 -2.64 -5.90
N GLY A 11 11.15 -2.09 -4.84
CA GLY A 11 11.84 -1.80 -3.59
C GLY A 11 11.85 -3.01 -2.65
N TYR A 12 12.85 -3.11 -1.78
CA TYR A 12 12.93 -4.12 -0.73
C TYR A 12 13.65 -3.55 0.50
N GLY A 13 13.59 -4.26 1.63
CA GLY A 13 14.28 -3.84 2.85
C GLY A 13 13.61 -2.67 3.59
N LEU A 14 12.30 -2.51 3.44
CA LEU A 14 11.52 -1.56 4.23
C LEU A 14 11.66 -1.92 5.73
N SER A 15 12.20 -1.00 6.53
CA SER A 15 12.35 -1.22 7.96
C SER A 15 11.00 -1.12 8.68
N LEU A 16 10.84 -1.85 9.80
CA LEU A 16 9.57 -1.90 10.53
C LEU A 16 9.20 -0.56 11.19
N ASP A 17 10.19 0.27 11.53
CA ASP A 17 9.96 1.63 12.03
C ASP A 17 9.37 2.53 10.93
N VAL A 18 9.89 2.45 9.70
CA VAL A 18 9.34 3.17 8.56
C VAL A 18 7.95 2.64 8.22
N ALA A 19 7.74 1.32 8.23
CA ALA A 19 6.42 0.73 8.03
C ALA A 19 5.37 1.30 9.01
N ARG A 20 5.72 1.46 10.29
CA ARG A 20 4.84 2.10 11.27
C ARG A 20 4.60 3.59 10.99
N GLN A 21 5.61 4.33 10.55
CA GLN A 21 5.43 5.74 10.16
C GLN A 21 4.45 5.90 9.00
N TRP A 22 4.38 4.91 8.09
CA TRP A 22 3.38 4.84 7.02
C TRP A 22 2.01 4.34 7.49
N GLY A 23 1.85 4.01 8.77
CA GLY A 23 0.61 3.50 9.36
C GLY A 23 0.37 2.01 9.10
N LEU A 24 1.38 1.26 8.64
CA LEU A 24 1.25 -0.19 8.44
C LEU A 24 1.20 -0.93 9.77
N TYR A 25 0.39 -1.99 9.81
CA TYR A 25 0.38 -2.93 10.92
C TYR A 25 1.58 -3.85 10.87
N ILE A 26 2.06 -4.28 12.04
CA ILE A 26 3.13 -5.26 12.17
C ILE A 26 2.53 -6.54 12.73
N SER A 27 2.76 -7.65 12.03
CA SER A 27 2.32 -8.98 12.41
C SER A 27 3.50 -9.84 12.88
N THR A 28 3.19 -10.85 13.69
CA THR A 28 4.14 -11.89 14.09
C THR A 28 3.97 -13.12 13.21
N SER A 29 5.07 -13.80 12.92
CA SER A 29 5.09 -15.09 12.19
C SER A 29 4.07 -16.09 12.76
N ARG A 30 3.42 -16.84 11.87
CA ARG A 30 2.66 -18.06 12.21
C ARG A 30 3.44 -19.34 11.84
N GLY A 31 4.73 -19.21 11.54
CA GLY A 31 5.62 -20.29 11.12
C GLY A 31 5.61 -20.47 9.61
N LEU A 32 5.40 -21.72 9.17
CA LEU A 32 5.42 -22.08 7.75
C LEU A 32 4.13 -21.67 7.04
N THR A 33 4.26 -20.98 5.92
CA THR A 33 3.15 -20.72 4.99
C THR A 33 2.74 -21.99 4.23
N SER A 34 1.56 -21.96 3.59
CA SER A 34 1.04 -23.05 2.75
C SER A 34 1.92 -23.40 1.54
N ILE A 35 2.90 -22.54 1.21
CA ILE A 35 3.87 -22.74 0.13
C ILE A 35 5.28 -23.08 0.63
N GLY A 36 5.43 -23.40 1.92
CA GLY A 36 6.70 -23.87 2.49
C GLY A 36 7.72 -22.78 2.82
N ILE A 37 7.30 -21.51 2.84
CA ILE A 37 8.15 -20.38 3.23
C ILE A 37 7.91 -20.08 4.70
N GLU A 38 8.97 -19.99 5.50
CA GLU A 38 8.90 -19.54 6.88
C GLU A 38 8.77 -18.01 6.94
N GLU A 39 7.74 -17.52 7.63
CA GLU A 39 7.55 -16.08 7.79
C GLU A 39 8.59 -15.48 8.75
N PRO A 40 9.09 -14.26 8.48
CA PRO A 40 9.91 -13.53 9.43
C PRO A 40 9.21 -13.38 10.78
N ALA A 41 9.96 -13.39 11.88
CA ALA A 41 9.41 -13.23 13.23
C ALA A 41 8.49 -12.00 13.36
N LEU A 42 8.83 -10.91 12.66
CA LEU A 42 8.01 -9.71 12.50
C LEU A 42 8.03 -9.27 11.03
N PHE A 43 6.88 -8.84 10.52
CA PHE A 43 6.75 -8.27 9.18
C PHE A 43 5.64 -7.23 9.14
N SER A 44 5.69 -6.33 8.15
CA SER A 44 4.63 -5.36 7.91
C SER A 44 3.51 -5.97 7.07
N GLU A 45 2.28 -5.70 7.46
CA GLU A 45 1.10 -5.94 6.61
C GLU A 45 1.08 -4.98 5.41
N PRO A 46 0.41 -5.36 4.31
CA PRO A 46 0.46 -4.60 3.07
C PRO A 46 -0.43 -3.35 3.11
N ALA A 47 -0.09 -2.40 2.26
CA ALA A 47 -0.98 -1.32 1.87
C ALA A 47 -0.80 -0.97 0.39
N VAL A 48 -1.78 -0.25 -0.14
CA VAL A 48 -1.69 0.44 -1.44
C VAL A 48 -1.81 1.94 -1.17
N TYR A 49 -0.84 2.71 -1.68
CA TYR A 49 -0.88 4.16 -1.64
C TYR A 49 -0.81 4.72 -3.07
N ILE A 50 -1.57 5.78 -3.33
CA ILE A 50 -1.42 6.60 -4.55
C ILE A 50 -0.91 7.96 -4.09
N VAL A 51 0.27 8.33 -4.58
CA VAL A 51 0.96 9.56 -4.25
C VAL A 51 1.06 10.40 -5.51
N ARG A 52 0.73 11.69 -5.40
CA ARG A 52 0.82 12.65 -6.51
C ARG A 52 2.28 13.05 -6.78
N PRO A 53 2.59 13.63 -7.95
CA PRO A 53 3.93 14.11 -8.28
C PRO A 53 4.49 15.16 -7.31
N ASP A 54 3.63 15.93 -6.64
CA ASP A 54 3.98 16.90 -5.60
C ASP A 54 4.20 16.26 -4.21
N THR A 55 4.25 14.93 -4.15
CA THR A 55 4.42 14.11 -2.94
C THR A 55 3.23 14.10 -1.97
N SER A 56 2.08 14.66 -2.36
CA SER A 56 0.85 14.56 -1.56
C SER A 56 0.26 13.14 -1.63
N LEU A 57 -0.30 12.66 -0.53
CA LEU A 57 -1.06 11.41 -0.51
C LEU A 57 -2.46 11.64 -1.10
N TYR A 58 -2.88 10.85 -2.08
CA TYR A 58 -4.23 10.92 -2.67
C TYR A 58 -5.15 9.81 -2.17
N TYR A 59 -4.60 8.63 -1.97
CA TYR A 59 -5.34 7.44 -1.55
C TYR A 59 -4.44 6.55 -0.69
N GLY A 60 -5.01 5.95 0.34
CA GLY A 60 -4.36 4.93 1.15
C GLY A 60 -5.34 3.81 1.52
N ALA A 61 -4.95 2.57 1.28
CA ALA A 61 -5.66 1.38 1.74
C ALA A 61 -4.71 0.49 2.53
N VAL A 62 -4.73 0.65 3.84
CA VAL A 62 -3.95 -0.15 4.81
C VAL A 62 -4.81 -1.32 5.28
N GLN A 63 -4.24 -2.53 5.28
CA GLN A 63 -4.97 -3.74 5.64
C GLN A 63 -4.26 -4.51 6.74
N THR A 64 -5.06 -5.19 7.58
CA THR A 64 -4.62 -6.26 8.48
C THR A 64 -5.08 -7.64 8.00
N MET A 65 -6.12 -7.66 7.15
CA MET A 65 -6.66 -8.89 6.60
C MET A 65 -5.83 -9.30 5.38
N PRO A 66 -5.43 -10.57 5.24
CA PRO A 66 -4.65 -11.02 4.09
C PRO A 66 -5.46 -11.08 2.78
N PHE A 67 -6.78 -10.86 2.85
CA PHE A 67 -7.74 -10.98 1.76
C PHE A 67 -8.49 -9.65 1.53
N ALA A 68 -9.13 -9.50 0.37
CA ALA A 68 -9.91 -8.32 -0.04
C ALA A 68 -9.11 -7.04 -0.33
N ARG A 69 -7.97 -7.19 -1.02
CA ARG A 69 -7.18 -6.04 -1.48
C ARG A 69 -7.90 -5.25 -2.59
N PRO A 70 -7.66 -3.93 -2.71
CA PRO A 70 -8.17 -3.13 -3.82
C PRO A 70 -7.89 -3.75 -5.18
N ASN A 71 -8.90 -3.77 -6.05
CA ASN A 71 -8.74 -4.19 -7.43
C ASN A 71 -8.07 -3.07 -8.24
N PHE A 72 -6.95 -3.37 -8.89
CA PHE A 72 -6.20 -2.37 -9.64
C PHE A 72 -6.95 -1.84 -10.87
N THR A 73 -7.84 -2.61 -11.50
CA THR A 73 -8.68 -2.13 -12.61
C THR A 73 -9.60 -1.01 -12.14
N ASP A 74 -10.23 -1.19 -10.97
CA ASP A 74 -11.11 -0.18 -10.39
C ASP A 74 -10.32 1.06 -9.96
N LEU A 75 -9.12 0.87 -9.38
CA LEU A 75 -8.22 1.97 -9.04
C LEU A 75 -7.80 2.78 -10.28
N LEU A 76 -7.44 2.13 -11.39
CA LEU A 76 -7.06 2.81 -12.62
C LEU A 76 -8.22 3.65 -13.17
N GLY A 77 -9.44 3.11 -13.21
CA GLY A 77 -10.62 3.88 -13.61
C GLY A 77 -10.92 5.08 -12.70
N ALA A 78 -10.70 4.92 -11.39
CA ALA A 78 -10.82 6.02 -10.43
C ALA A 78 -9.73 7.09 -10.61
N ILE A 79 -8.51 6.68 -10.96
CA ILE A 79 -7.40 7.61 -11.29
C ILE A 79 -7.74 8.40 -12.56
N ASP A 80 -8.20 7.74 -13.63
CA ASP A 80 -8.60 8.40 -14.87
C ASP A 80 -9.70 9.46 -14.63
N PHE A 81 -10.72 9.11 -13.83
CA PHE A 81 -11.76 10.05 -13.45
C PHE A 81 -11.20 11.23 -12.63
N ALA A 82 -10.35 10.95 -11.64
CA ALA A 82 -9.75 11.97 -10.79
C ALA A 82 -8.91 12.96 -11.60
N LEU A 83 -8.09 12.47 -12.53
CA LEU A 83 -7.28 13.31 -13.42
C LEU A 83 -8.17 14.13 -14.36
N ALA A 84 -9.21 13.53 -14.96
CA ALA A 84 -10.10 14.21 -15.89
C ALA A 84 -10.95 15.32 -15.23
N LYS A 85 -11.18 15.23 -13.91
CA LYS A 85 -11.99 16.18 -13.14
C LYS A 85 -11.18 17.11 -12.25
N ASP A 86 -9.86 16.99 -12.25
CA ASP A 86 -8.97 17.63 -11.27
C ASP A 86 -9.50 17.45 -9.83
N TYR A 87 -9.87 16.21 -9.50
CA TYR A 87 -10.58 15.92 -8.27
C TYR A 87 -9.61 15.95 -7.07
N PRO A 88 -9.91 16.72 -6.00
CA PRO A 88 -8.98 16.89 -4.88
C PRO A 88 -8.92 15.65 -4.00
N ALA A 89 -7.82 15.50 -3.24
CA ALA A 89 -7.79 14.49 -2.18
C ALA A 89 -8.82 14.85 -1.10
N ARG A 90 -9.11 13.91 -0.20
CA ARG A 90 -9.95 14.12 0.99
C ARG A 90 -9.16 13.72 2.23
N GLY A 91 -9.62 14.18 3.40
CA GLY A 91 -8.91 13.97 4.68
C GLY A 91 -7.91 15.08 5.03
N GLU A 92 -8.04 16.26 4.42
CA GLU A 92 -7.11 17.38 4.58
C GLU A 92 -7.43 18.30 5.79
N TYR A 93 -8.41 17.94 6.60
CA TYR A 93 -8.80 18.77 7.76
C TYR A 93 -7.71 18.72 8.84
N THR A 94 -7.15 19.89 9.14
CA THR A 94 -6.09 20.07 10.15
C THR A 94 -6.52 20.97 11.32
N GLY A 95 -7.81 21.34 11.38
CA GLY A 95 -8.37 22.14 12.47
C GLY A 95 -8.71 21.32 13.72
N SER A 96 -9.32 21.98 14.71
CA SER A 96 -9.78 21.34 15.95
C SER A 96 -11.05 20.52 15.75
N LEU A 97 -11.05 19.28 16.27
CA LEU A 97 -12.23 18.41 16.32
C LEU A 97 -13.15 18.74 17.51
#